data_AF-A0A656JRE6-F1
#
_entry.id   AF-A0A656JRE6-F1
#
_cell.length_a   1.000
_cell.length_b   1.000
_cell.length_c   1.000
_cell.angle_alpha   90.00
_cell.angle_beta   90.00
_cell.angle_gamma   90.00
#
_symmetry.space_group_name_H-M   'P 1'
#
loop_
_entity.id
_entity.type
_entity.pdbx_description
1 polymer ?
#
loop_
_entity_poly.entity_id
_entity_poly.type
_entity_poly.pdbx_seq_one_letter_code
_entity_poly.pdbx_strand_id
1 'polypeptide(L)'
;KPAAIVIWTTTPWTIPANQALNVHPEFEYSLVDVGDRLLVLASELVESCLARYKLEGTVIATTTGQALELINFRHPFYDRLSPIY
;
A
#
# COMPACT_ATOMS: atom_id res chain seq x y z
N LYS A 1 -3.67 14.46 -2.44
CA LYS A 1 -3.21 13.62 -3.57
C LYS A 1 -3.87 12.26 -3.48
N PRO A 2 -4.18 11.55 -4.58
CA PRO A 2 -4.68 10.18 -4.49
C PRO A 2 -3.64 9.30 -3.79
N ALA A 3 -4.09 8.43 -2.89
CA ALA A 3 -3.24 7.50 -2.16
C ALA A 3 -3.58 6.07 -2.54
N ALA A 4 -2.56 5.24 -2.71
CA ALA A 4 -2.71 3.82 -2.98
C ALA A 4 -1.75 3.02 -2.07
N ILE A 5 -2.19 1.87 -1.63
CA ILE A 5 -1.34 0.87 -0.98
C ILE A 5 -0.94 -0.17 -2.01
N VAL A 6 0.35 -0.51 -2.03
CA VAL A 6 0.88 -1.49 -2.98
C VAL A 6 0.83 -2.87 -2.36
N ILE A 7 0.22 -3.82 -3.07
CA ILE A 7 0.20 -5.23 -2.71
C ILE A 7 1.04 -6.06 -3.68
N TRP A 8 1.50 -7.21 -3.21
CA TRP A 8 2.14 -8.23 -4.04
C TRP A 8 1.36 -9.54 -3.95
N THR A 9 1.16 -10.19 -5.09
CA THR A 9 0.54 -11.52 -5.17
C THR A 9 1.13 -12.30 -6.34
N THR A 10 1.30 -13.61 -6.16
CA THR A 10 1.64 -14.56 -7.25
C THR A 10 0.39 -15.15 -7.92
N THR A 11 -0.79 -14.87 -7.38
CA THR A 11 -2.07 -15.43 -7.83
C THR A 11 -3.04 -14.31 -8.24
N PRO A 12 -2.76 -13.57 -9.34
CA PRO A 12 -3.54 -12.38 -9.72
C PRO A 12 -5.03 -12.64 -9.96
N TRP A 13 -5.41 -13.89 -10.31
CA TRP A 13 -6.81 -14.29 -10.46
C TRP A 13 -7.61 -14.23 -9.14
N THR A 14 -6.96 -14.08 -7.99
CA THR A 14 -7.61 -13.91 -6.69
C THR A 14 -7.99 -12.46 -6.39
N ILE A 15 -7.46 -11.48 -7.14
CA ILE A 15 -7.74 -10.06 -6.91
C ILE A 15 -9.25 -9.74 -6.94
N PRO A 16 -10.06 -10.25 -7.89
CA PRO A 16 -11.51 -10.01 -7.86
C PRO A 16 -12.21 -10.47 -6.57
N ALA A 17 -11.70 -11.52 -5.93
CA ALA A 17 -12.28 -12.06 -4.70
C ALA A 17 -11.75 -11.37 -3.43
N ASN A 18 -10.71 -10.52 -3.53
CA ASN A 18 -10.07 -9.89 -2.38
C ASN A 18 -11.06 -9.03 -1.57
N GLN A 19 -11.14 -9.31 -0.26
CA GLN A 19 -12.02 -8.59 0.67
C GLN A 19 -11.26 -7.55 1.50
N ALA A 20 -9.96 -7.73 1.68
CA ALA A 20 -9.14 -6.94 2.58
C ALA A 20 -7.67 -6.97 2.19
N LEU A 21 -6.93 -6.00 2.70
CA LEU A 21 -5.49 -5.85 2.53
C LEU A 21 -4.83 -6.27 3.84
N ASN A 22 -3.84 -7.14 3.79
CA ASN A 22 -3.16 -7.58 5.00
C ASN A 22 -1.83 -6.84 5.19
N VAL A 23 -1.59 -6.33 6.39
CA VAL A 23 -0.32 -5.74 6.83
C VAL A 23 0.20 -6.48 8.06
N HIS A 24 1.51 -6.49 8.27
CA HIS A 24 2.07 -7.04 9.51
C HIS A 24 2.04 -5.95 10.59
N PRO A 25 1.44 -6.19 11.77
CA PRO A 25 1.18 -5.12 12.74
C PRO A 25 2.46 -4.46 13.28
N GLU A 26 3.54 -5.24 13.40
CA GLU A 26 4.83 -4.78 13.93
C GLU A 26 5.76 -4.17 12.87
N PHE A 27 5.45 -4.32 11.58
CA PHE A 27 6.29 -3.76 10.52
C PHE A 27 6.01 -2.28 10.34
N GLU A 28 7.03 -1.53 9.95
CA GLU A 28 6.89 -0.12 9.62
C GLU A 28 6.51 0.04 8.15
N TYR A 29 5.59 0.97 7.90
CA TYR A 29 5.11 1.36 6.59
C TYR A 29 5.36 2.85 6.37
N SER A 30 5.79 3.20 5.16
CA SER A 30 6.09 4.55 4.73
C SER A 30 5.04 5.06 3.74
N LEU A 31 4.57 6.28 3.95
CA LEU A 31 3.82 7.05 2.96
C LEU A 31 4.81 7.83 2.10
N VAL A 32 4.93 7.45 0.83
CA VAL A 32 5.90 8.00 -0.11
C VAL A 32 5.18 8.90 -1.11
N ASP A 33 5.61 10.16 -1.19
CA ASP A 33 5.17 11.09 -2.22
C ASP A 33 6.03 10.92 -3.47
N VAL A 34 5.41 10.51 -4.58
CA VAL A 34 6.07 10.32 -5.89
C VAL A 34 5.66 11.41 -6.90
N GLY A 35 5.22 12.56 -6.40
CA GLY A 35 4.78 13.70 -7.20
C GLY A 35 3.27 13.70 -7.43
N ASP A 36 2.79 12.79 -8.29
CA ASP A 36 1.39 12.73 -8.73
C ASP A 36 0.44 12.01 -7.74
N ARG A 37 0.99 11.12 -6.91
CA ARG A 37 0.24 10.30 -5.95
C ARG A 37 1.08 9.97 -4.72
N LEU A 38 0.42 9.37 -3.73
CA LEU A 38 1.05 8.81 -2.54
C LEU A 38 1.01 7.29 -2.58
N LEU A 39 2.10 6.64 -2.22
CA LEU A 39 2.22 5.18 -2.13
C LEU A 39 2.47 4.76 -0.68
N VAL A 40 1.66 3.84 -0.16
CA VAL A 40 1.97 3.13 1.08
C VAL A 40 2.77 1.89 0.74
N LEU A 41 4.00 1.81 1.28
CA LEU A 41 4.96 0.73 1.07
C LEU A 41 5.49 0.28 2.43
N ALA A 42 5.91 -0.99 2.57
CA ALA A 42 6.73 -1.38 3.71
C ALA A 42 8.03 -0.56 3.69
N SER A 43 8.43 0.03 4.82
CA SER A 43 9.56 0.98 4.90
C SER A 43 10.85 0.39 4.34
N GLU A 44 11.14 -0.88 4.65
CA GLU A 44 12.33 -1.59 4.16
C GLU A 44 12.37 -1.78 2.65
N LEU A 45 11.21 -1.73 1.97
CA LEU A 45 11.12 -1.96 0.54
C LEU A 45 11.12 -0.67 -0.30
N VAL A 46 11.03 0.51 0.32
CA VAL A 46 10.85 1.79 -0.38
C VAL A 46 11.88 2.00 -1.49
N GLU A 47 13.17 1.89 -1.17
CA GLU A 47 14.25 2.08 -2.16
C GLU A 47 14.15 1.08 -3.32
N SER A 48 13.98 -0.20 -3.00
CA SER A 48 13.88 -1.27 -3.99
C SER A 48 12.63 -1.15 -4.88
N CYS A 49 11.53 -0.64 -4.33
CA CYS A 49 10.28 -0.37 -5.03
C CYS A 49 10.45 0.82 -5.98
N LEU A 50 10.95 1.96 -5.49
CA LEU A 50 11.17 3.16 -6.29
C LEU A 50 12.12 2.88 -7.47
N ALA A 51 13.24 2.19 -7.22
CA ALA A 51 14.17 1.78 -8.27
C ALA A 51 13.48 0.88 -9.33
N ARG A 52 12.67 -0.09 -8.89
CA ARG A 52 11.95 -1.01 -9.79
C ARG A 52 10.86 -0.32 -10.59
N TYR A 53 10.16 0.62 -9.99
CA TYR A 53 9.10 1.40 -10.64
C TYR A 53 9.66 2.52 -11.52
N LYS A 54 10.98 2.78 -11.44
CA LYS A 54 11.65 3.91 -12.09
C LYS A 54 11.01 5.24 -11.68
N LEU A 55 10.73 5.36 -10.39
CA LEU A 55 10.15 6.54 -9.77
C LEU A 55 11.13 7.13 -8.76
N GLU A 56 11.08 8.44 -8.60
CA GLU A 56 11.66 9.13 -7.46
C GLU A 56 10.55 9.43 -6.44
N GLY A 57 10.90 9.49 -5.17
CA GLY A 57 9.92 9.80 -4.14
C GLY A 57 10.57 10.16 -2.82
N THR A 58 9.78 10.82 -1.96
CA THR A 58 10.21 11.22 -0.62
C THR A 58 9.24 10.63 0.41
N VAL A 59 9.80 10.03 1.47
CA VAL A 59 9.00 9.59 2.61
C VAL A 59 8.50 10.82 3.36
N ILE A 60 7.18 10.96 3.49
CA ILE A 60 6.56 12.11 4.16
C ILE A 60 5.93 11.74 5.52
N ALA A 61 5.72 10.45 5.78
CA ALA A 61 5.26 9.92 7.07
C ALA A 61 5.60 8.44 7.18
N THR A 62 5.75 7.94 8.41
CA THR A 62 5.90 6.52 8.72
C THR A 62 4.95 6.12 9.85
N THR A 63 4.54 4.86 9.87
CA THR A 63 3.70 4.30 10.95
C THR A 63 3.82 2.78 11.01
N THR A 64 3.41 2.17 12.12
CA THR A 64 3.35 0.70 12.22
C THR A 64 2.14 0.15 11.47
N GLY A 65 2.20 -1.11 11.04
CA GLY A 65 1.06 -1.77 10.39
C GLY A 65 -0.19 -1.77 11.27
N GLN A 66 -0.02 -1.88 12.60
CA GLN A 66 -1.13 -1.83 13.55
C GLN A 66 -1.89 -0.49 13.48
N ALA A 67 -1.20 0.63 13.25
CA ALA A 67 -1.85 1.93 13.14
C ALA A 67 -2.63 2.11 11.82
N LEU A 68 -2.46 1.21 10.86
CA LEU A 68 -3.20 1.20 9.59
C LEU A 68 -4.48 0.36 9.65
N GLU A 69 -4.73 -0.37 10.75
CA GLU A 69 -5.86 -1.27 10.90
C GLU A 69 -7.19 -0.56 10.62
N LEU A 70 -8.10 -1.24 9.91
CA LEU A 70 -9.44 -0.77 9.52
C LEU A 70 -9.46 0.46 8.60
N ILE A 71 -8.32 0.97 8.14
CA ILE A 71 -8.30 2.01 7.09
C ILE A 71 -8.90 1.42 5.81
N ASN A 72 -9.93 2.08 5.31
CA ASN A 72 -10.67 1.65 4.13
C ASN A 72 -9.98 2.11 2.84
N PHE A 73 -9.66 1.14 1.96
CA PHE A 73 -9.31 1.40 0.57
C PHE A 73 -10.46 1.02 -0.36
N ARG A 74 -10.48 1.57 -1.57
CA ARG A 74 -11.42 1.15 -2.62
C ARG A 74 -10.84 -0.04 -3.38
N HIS A 75 -11.64 -1.08 -3.57
CA HIS A 75 -11.26 -2.22 -4.38
C HIS A 75 -10.99 -1.81 -5.84
N PRO A 76 -9.96 -2.35 -6.52
CA PRO A 76 -9.58 -1.88 -7.86
C PRO A 76 -10.61 -2.19 -8.97
N PHE A 77 -11.41 -3.24 -8.81
CA PHE A 77 -12.36 -3.70 -9.85
C PHE A 77 -13.84 -3.47 -9.54
N TYR A 78 -14.17 -3.25 -8.27
CA TYR A 78 -15.56 -3.22 -7.81
C TYR A 78 -15.76 -2.00 -6.93
N ASP A 79 -16.97 -1.46 -6.94
CA ASP A 79 -17.33 -0.35 -6.06
C ASP A 79 -17.65 -0.87 -4.65
N ARG A 80 -16.59 -1.32 -3.95
CA ARG A 80 -16.63 -1.78 -2.56
C ARG A 80 -15.36 -1.39 -1.81
N LEU A 81 -15.45 -1.44 -0.49
CA LEU A 81 -14.32 -1.23 0.40
C LEU A 81 -13.46 -2.50 0.53
N SER A 82 -12.18 -2.27 0.80
CA SER A 82 -11.18 -3.29 1.15
C SER A 82 -10.37 -2.72 2.32
N PRO A 83 -10.80 -2.95 3.56
CA PRO A 83 -10.09 -2.47 4.74
C PRO A 83 -8.75 -3.17 4.93
N ILE A 84 -7.87 -2.55 5.70
CA ILE A 84 -6.63 -3.15 6.18
C ILE A 84 -6.89 -4.00 7.43
N TYR A 85 -6.28 -5.19 7.48
CA TYR A 85 -6.19 -6.09 8.64
C TYR A 85 -4.77 -6.59 8.87
#